data_AF-A0A2T5IPS7-F1
#
_entry.id   AF-A0A2T5IPS7-F1
#
_cell.length_a   1.000
_cell.length_b   1.000
_cell.length_c   1.000
_cell.angle_alpha   90.00
_cell.angle_beta   90.00
_cell.angle_gamma   90.00
#
_symmetry.space_group_name_H-M   'P 1'
#
loop_
_entity.id
_entity.type
_entity.pdbx_description
1 polymer ?
#
loop_
_entity_poly.entity_id
_entity_poly.type
_entity_poly.pdbx_seq_one_letter_code
_entity_poly.pdbx_strand_id
1 'polypeptide(L)'
;MTASNNVHEVAIAATTLAATSEAFELRATASMQNPVNYSVISSPLGASEKVTVEIWNEASNAWQVFNREGAPVELTENNDWLGLDAVSLRVRFVKTVTAAAVGVALVRPRSLV
;
A
#
# COMPACT_ATOMS: atom_id res chain seq x y z
N MET A 1 6.43 -23.30 -16.62
CA MET A 1 5.89 -21.96 -16.34
C MET A 1 6.38 -21.59 -14.96
N THR A 2 7.45 -20.79 -14.87
CA THR A 2 8.02 -20.34 -13.59
C THR A 2 7.00 -19.41 -12.94
N ALA A 3 6.56 -19.73 -11.73
CA ALA A 3 5.76 -18.83 -10.92
C ALA A 3 6.52 -17.50 -10.81
N SER A 4 5.90 -16.40 -11.25
CA SER A 4 6.41 -15.07 -10.97
C SER A 4 6.48 -14.92 -9.45
N ASN A 5 7.68 -15.07 -8.87
CA ASN A 5 7.88 -14.93 -7.44
C ASN A 5 7.61 -13.46 -7.07
N ASN A 6 6.47 -13.16 -6.46
CA ASN A 6 6.20 -11.82 -5.97
C ASN A 6 7.16 -11.48 -4.81
N VAL A 7 7.61 -10.24 -4.75
CA VAL A 7 8.31 -9.68 -3.59
C VAL A 7 7.26 -9.19 -2.61
N HIS A 8 7.33 -9.71 -1.38
CA HIS A 8 6.45 -9.32 -0.28
C HIS A 8 7.25 -8.51 0.73
N GLU A 9 6.89 -7.24 0.88
CA GLU A 9 7.55 -6.29 1.78
C GLU A 9 6.56 -5.88 2.88
N VAL A 10 6.95 -6.08 4.14
CA VAL A 10 6.10 -5.76 5.28
C VAL A 10 6.24 -4.28 5.60
N ALA A 11 5.20 -3.50 5.30
CA ALA A 11 5.18 -2.06 5.53
C ALA A 11 4.85 -1.72 6.99
N ILE A 12 3.94 -2.49 7.61
CA ILE A 12 3.59 -2.38 9.02
C ILE A 12 3.47 -3.78 9.61
N ALA A 13 4.24 -4.07 10.66
CA ALA A 13 4.13 -5.34 11.38
C ALA A 13 2.77 -5.47 12.07
N ALA A 14 2.28 -6.70 12.23
CA ALA A 14 1.01 -6.96 12.88
C ALA A 14 1.06 -6.58 14.37
N THR A 15 0.40 -5.47 14.72
CA THR A 15 0.33 -4.95 16.11
C THR A 15 -1.06 -4.35 16.37
N THR A 16 -1.38 -4.03 17.62
CA THR A 16 -2.61 -3.28 17.96
C THR A 16 -2.38 -1.77 18.03
N LEU A 17 -1.11 -1.34 18.03
CA LEU A 17 -0.73 0.05 18.17
C LEU A 17 -0.85 0.81 16.85
N ALA A 18 -1.11 2.12 16.96
CA ALA A 18 -0.99 3.02 15.82
C ALA A 18 0.43 3.00 15.27
N ALA A 19 0.55 3.04 13.95
CA ALA A 19 1.83 3.01 13.27
C ALA A 19 1.75 3.71 11.91
N THR A 20 2.85 4.32 11.51
CA THR A 20 3.05 4.84 10.17
C THR A 20 4.24 4.12 9.57
N SER A 21 4.08 3.60 8.36
CA SER A 21 5.18 2.93 7.66
C SER A 21 6.27 3.93 7.26
N GLU A 22 7.45 3.41 6.92
CA GLU A 22 8.40 4.19 6.12
C GLU A 22 7.80 4.51 4.74
N ALA A 23 8.39 5.50 4.05
CA ALA A 23 7.95 5.90 2.73
C ALA A 23 8.49 4.92 1.67
N PHE A 24 7.62 4.48 0.76
CA PHE A 24 7.96 3.62 -0.35
C PHE A 24 7.89 4.38 -1.67
N GLU A 25 8.88 4.17 -2.53
CA GLU A 25 8.85 4.69 -3.89
C GLU A 25 8.28 3.64 -4.84
N LEU A 26 7.09 3.94 -5.40
CA LEU A 26 6.50 3.15 -6.46
C LEU A 26 6.95 3.73 -7.81
N ARG A 27 7.41 2.85 -8.70
CA ARG A 27 7.87 3.24 -10.03
C ARG A 27 7.05 2.50 -11.08
N ALA A 28 6.41 3.25 -11.98
CA ALA A 28 5.70 2.68 -13.12
C ALA A 28 6.65 2.01 -14.14
N THR A 29 7.96 2.25 -14.03
CA THR A 29 8.97 2.00 -15.08
C THR A 29 9.53 0.57 -15.11
N ALA A 30 8.69 -0.41 -15.39
CA ALA A 30 9.10 -1.35 -16.42
C ALA A 30 8.38 -0.90 -17.71
N SER A 31 8.98 -1.13 -18.88
CA SER A 31 8.52 -0.66 -20.21
C SER A 31 7.00 -0.43 -20.34
N MET A 32 6.52 0.45 -21.23
CA MET A 32 5.08 0.52 -21.56
C MET A 32 4.48 -0.86 -21.94
N GLN A 33 5.33 -1.83 -22.29
CA GLN A 33 4.97 -3.21 -22.59
C GLN A 33 4.87 -4.12 -21.33
N ASN A 34 5.45 -3.71 -20.20
CA ASN A 34 5.45 -4.43 -18.91
C ASN A 34 5.40 -3.41 -17.74
N PRO A 35 4.26 -2.77 -17.43
CA PRO A 35 4.17 -1.90 -16.25
C PRO A 35 4.38 -2.69 -14.95
N VAL A 36 4.99 -2.06 -13.94
CA VAL A 36 5.05 -2.64 -12.59
C VAL A 36 3.75 -2.32 -11.86
N ASN A 37 3.04 -3.36 -11.45
CA ASN A 37 1.82 -3.24 -10.65
C ASN A 37 2.13 -3.58 -9.20
N TYR A 38 1.59 -2.80 -8.29
CA TYR A 38 1.74 -2.99 -6.86
C TYR A 38 0.39 -3.37 -6.24
N SER A 39 0.47 -4.06 -5.12
CA SER A 39 -0.66 -4.63 -4.43
C SER A 39 -0.48 -4.42 -2.94
N VAL A 40 -1.40 -3.70 -2.30
CA VAL A 40 -1.38 -3.50 -0.85
C VAL A 40 -2.40 -4.43 -0.23
N ILE A 41 -1.97 -5.18 0.79
CA ILE A 41 -2.82 -6.15 1.49
C ILE A 41 -2.73 -5.86 2.98
N SER A 42 -3.87 -5.84 3.67
CA SER A 42 -3.92 -5.83 5.13
C SER A 42 -4.33 -7.20 5.68
N SER A 43 -3.89 -7.51 6.89
CA SER A 43 -4.56 -8.55 7.68
C SER A 43 -5.98 -8.10 8.08
N PRO A 44 -6.85 -9.00 8.58
CA PRO A 44 -8.24 -8.66 8.89
C PRO A 44 -8.36 -7.42 9.79
N LEU A 45 -9.11 -6.44 9.33
CA LEU A 45 -9.48 -5.23 10.05
C LEU A 45 -10.79 -5.45 10.80
N GLY A 46 -10.90 -4.91 12.00
CA GLY A 46 -12.13 -4.86 12.77
C GLY A 46 -13.13 -3.85 12.19
N ALA A 47 -14.37 -3.88 12.70
CA ALA A 47 -15.39 -2.93 12.30
C ALA A 47 -14.94 -1.48 12.57
N SER A 48 -15.05 -0.61 11.57
CA SER A 48 -14.61 0.80 11.62
C SER A 48 -13.10 1.02 11.79
N GLU A 49 -12.28 -0.03 11.71
CA GLU A 49 -10.83 0.11 11.62
C GLU A 49 -10.41 0.38 10.19
N LYS A 50 -9.34 1.14 10.01
CA LYS A 50 -8.83 1.43 8.68
C LYS A 50 -7.33 1.67 8.64
N VAL A 51 -6.77 1.41 7.48
CA VAL A 51 -5.43 1.86 7.10
C VAL A 51 -5.57 2.84 5.96
N THR A 52 -5.13 4.08 6.20
CA THR A 52 -5.12 5.14 5.21
C THR A 52 -3.87 5.04 4.34
N VAL A 53 -4.06 5.21 3.04
CA VAL A 53 -2.98 5.33 2.07
C VAL A 53 -2.69 6.83 1.87
N GLU A 54 -1.45 7.25 2.11
CA GLU A 54 -1.03 8.63 1.89
C GLU A 54 0.04 8.71 0.80
N ILE A 55 -0.03 9.76 -0.01
CA ILE A 55 0.95 10.07 -1.04
C ILE A 55 1.66 11.38 -0.75
N TRP A 56 2.90 11.49 -1.22
CA TRP A 56 3.66 12.72 -1.15
C TRP A 56 3.16 13.74 -2.18
N ASN A 57 2.88 14.96 -1.74
CA ASN A 57 2.56 16.09 -2.59
C ASN A 57 3.76 17.02 -2.70
N GLU A 58 4.41 17.04 -3.87
CA GLU A 58 5.57 17.89 -4.11
C GLU A 58 5.23 19.39 -4.10
N ALA A 59 3.99 19.77 -4.45
CA ALA A 59 3.59 21.18 -4.49
C ALA A 59 3.44 21.79 -3.10
N SER A 60 2.92 21.02 -2.14
CA SER A 60 2.77 21.44 -0.74
C SER A 60 3.89 20.94 0.18
N ASN A 61 4.80 20.11 -0.34
CA ASN A 61 5.88 19.47 0.40
C ASN A 61 5.37 18.72 1.64
N ALA A 62 4.24 18.02 1.49
CA ALA A 62 3.52 17.38 2.59
C ALA A 62 2.87 16.06 2.16
N TRP A 63 2.58 15.20 3.14
CA TRP A 63 1.77 14.00 2.94
C TRP A 63 0.29 14.36 2.87
N GLN A 64 -0.42 13.74 1.94
CA GLN A 64 -1.86 13.88 1.78
C GLN A 64 -2.52 12.53 1.55
N VAL A 65 -3.81 12.44 1.86
CA VAL A 65 -4.59 11.23 1.58
C VAL A 65 -4.59 10.94 0.08
N PHE A 66 -4.36 9.68 -0.28
CA PHE A 66 -4.47 9.24 -1.66
C PHE A 66 -5.94 9.15 -2.05
N ASN A 67 -6.39 9.97 -2.99
CA ASN A 67 -7.76 9.92 -3.48
C ASN A 67 -7.82 9.24 -4.84
N ARG A 68 -8.81 8.37 -5.04
CA ARG A 68 -9.17 7.77 -6.32
C ARG A 68 -10.65 8.04 -6.56
N GLU A 69 -10.98 8.56 -7.76
CA GLU A 69 -12.37 8.88 -8.14
C GLU A 69 -13.07 9.83 -7.14
N GLY A 70 -12.31 10.72 -6.50
CA GLY A 70 -12.84 11.69 -5.55
C GLY A 70 -13.05 11.15 -4.12
N ALA A 71 -12.75 9.88 -3.86
CA ALA A 71 -12.83 9.27 -2.54
C ALA A 71 -11.43 8.89 -2.00
N PRO A 72 -11.22 8.94 -0.67
CA PRO A 72 -9.98 8.48 -0.07
C PRO A 72 -9.82 6.97 -0.23
N VAL A 73 -8.63 6.56 -0.61
CA VAL A 73 -8.24 5.15 -0.74
C VAL A 73 -7.79 4.64 0.62
N GLU A 74 -8.54 3.68 1.15
CA GLU A 74 -8.34 3.10 2.48
C GLU A 74 -8.53 1.59 2.40
N LEU A 75 -7.84 0.85 3.27
CA LEU A 75 -8.16 -0.55 3.56
C LEU A 75 -9.07 -0.54 4.78
N THR A 76 -10.26 -1.13 4.68
CA THR A 76 -11.31 -1.02 5.69
C THR A 76 -11.88 -2.36 6.15
N GLU A 77 -11.89 -3.41 5.32
CA GLU A 77 -12.52 -4.69 5.69
C GLU A 77 -11.69 -5.94 5.35
N ASN A 78 -11.78 -6.94 6.23
CA ASN A 78 -11.47 -8.37 6.07
C ASN A 78 -10.57 -8.80 4.88
N ASN A 79 -9.27 -8.51 4.98
CA ASN A 79 -8.25 -8.84 3.98
C ASN A 79 -8.38 -8.05 2.68
N ASP A 80 -8.56 -6.74 2.82
CA ASP A 80 -8.61 -5.85 1.68
C ASP A 80 -7.35 -5.91 0.83
N TRP A 81 -7.58 -5.79 -0.48
CA TRP A 81 -6.54 -5.69 -1.47
C TRP A 81 -6.76 -4.45 -2.33
N LEU A 82 -5.77 -3.56 -2.33
CA LEU A 82 -5.70 -2.41 -3.21
C LEU A 82 -4.68 -2.62 -4.33
N GLY A 83 -5.14 -2.56 -5.57
CA GLY A 83 -4.30 -2.49 -6.77
C GLY A 83 -3.81 -1.07 -7.08
N LEU A 84 -2.52 -0.94 -7.37
CA LEU A 84 -1.85 0.29 -7.80
C LEU A 84 -1.11 0.00 -9.12
N ASP A 85 -1.79 0.26 -10.24
CA ASP A 85 -1.32 -0.12 -11.58
C ASP A 85 -0.66 1.05 -12.31
N ALA A 86 0.55 0.82 -12.84
CA ALA A 86 1.31 1.80 -13.63
C ALA A 86 1.44 3.20 -12.98
N VAL A 87 1.52 3.26 -11.65
CA VAL A 87 1.66 4.53 -10.91
C VAL A 87 3.11 4.81 -10.52
N SER A 88 3.50 6.08 -10.58
CA SER A 88 4.77 6.59 -10.03
C SER A 88 4.45 7.57 -8.92
N LEU A 89 4.73 7.19 -7.68
CA LEU A 89 4.40 7.99 -6.49
C LEU A 89 5.23 7.56 -5.29
N ARG A 90 5.38 8.45 -4.31
CA ARG A 90 5.84 8.09 -2.96
C ARG A 90 4.62 7.85 -2.09
N VAL A 91 4.53 6.67 -1.48
CA VAL A 91 3.40 6.25 -0.65
C VAL A 91 3.87 5.94 0.77
N ARG A 92 3.00 6.13 1.74
CA ARG A 92 3.10 5.51 3.06
C ARG A 92 1.73 5.07 3.55
N PHE A 93 1.73 4.20 4.55
CA PHE A 93 0.52 3.70 5.17
C PHE A 93 0.42 4.24 6.59
N VAL A 94 -0.77 4.70 6.96
CA VAL A 94 -1.07 5.20 8.30
C VAL A 94 -2.18 4.35 8.89
N LYS A 95 -1.89 3.76 10.04
CA LYS A 95 -2.78 2.88 10.80
C LYS A 95 -3.06 3.51 12.16
N THR A 96 -4.32 3.48 12.57
CA THR A 96 -4.73 3.84 13.93
C THR A 96 -4.59 2.67 14.90
N VAL A 97 -4.92 2.87 16.18
CA VAL A 97 -5.05 1.77 17.14
C VAL A 97 -6.16 0.83 16.67
N THR A 98 -5.91 -0.47 16.76
CA THR A 98 -6.83 -1.55 16.36
C THR A 98 -7.05 -2.53 17.52
N ALA A 99 -8.22 -3.14 17.58
CA ALA A 99 -8.59 -4.14 18.58
C ALA A 99 -7.86 -5.47 18.36
N ALA A 100 -7.58 -5.83 17.10
CA ALA A 100 -6.78 -6.99 16.72
C ALA A 100 -5.41 -6.57 16.16
N ALA A 101 -4.47 -7.50 16.12
CA ALA A 101 -3.16 -7.24 15.52
C ALA A 101 -3.30 -7.09 14.00
N VAL A 102 -3.10 -5.87 13.50
CA VAL A 102 -3.21 -5.54 12.07
C VAL A 102 -1.85 -5.23 11.48
N GLY A 103 -1.49 -5.94 10.41
CA GLY A 103 -0.31 -5.73 9.59
C GLY A 103 -0.68 -5.29 8.16
N VAL A 104 0.26 -4.65 7.49
CA VAL A 104 0.11 -4.18 6.10
C VAL A 104 1.33 -4.60 5.31
N ALA A 105 1.10 -5.19 4.15
CA ALA A 105 2.14 -5.61 3.23
C ALA A 105 1.97 -4.97 1.86
N LEU A 106 3.10 -4.62 1.26
CA LEU A 106 3.22 -4.21 -0.13
C LEU A 106 3.78 -5.40 -0.93
N VAL A 107 3.07 -5.76 -1.98
CA VAL A 107 3.39 -6.86 -2.88
C VAL A 107 3.64 -6.30 -4.27
N ARG A 108 4.72 -6.74 -4.89
CA ARG A 108 5.06 -6.39 -6.27
C ARG A 108 5.61 -7.61 -7.01
N PRO A 109 5.47 -7.71 -8.34
CA PRO A 109 6.17 -8.74 -9.09
C PRO A 109 7.68 -8.53 -8.94
N ARG A 110 8.44 -9.61 -8.77
CA ARG A 110 9.90 -9.53 -8.91
C ARG A 110 10.19 -9.20 -10.37
N SER A 111 10.90 -8.10 -10.62
CA SER A 111 11.46 -7.83 -11.94
C SER A 111 12.26 -9.05 -12.37
N LEU A 112 11.87 -9.67 -13.49
CA LEU A 112 12.71 -10.63 -14.18
C LEU A 112 13.91 -9.81 -14.69
N VAL A 113 15.06 -10.00 -14.03
CA VAL A 113 16.35 -9.48 -14.50
C VAL A 113 16.80 -10.33 -15.68
#